data_AF-A0AA91GUT5-F1
#
_entry.id   AF-A0AA91GUT5-F1
#
_cell.length_a   1.000
_cell.length_b   1.000
_cell.length_c   1.000
_cell.angle_alpha   90.00
_cell.angle_beta   90.00
_cell.angle_gamma   90.00
#
_symmetry.space_group_name_H-M   'P 1'
#
loop_
_entity.id
_entity.type
_entity.pdbx_description
1 polymer ?
#
loop_
_entity_poly.entity_id
_entity_poly.type
_entity_poly.pdbx_seq_one_letter_code
_entity_poly.pdbx_strand_id
1 'polypeptide(L)'
;MFVAQTICARRLGWSSFACLTWKQVPRPPKRRKKAAGRPSSIYYTFAPEIIPQCSIQPLPLGHKQGQFVAPYQKTLVLPYEFPGKRNKLNIKAFQPGKYPIMCNLFVVVKQIGQIKQQASVAFVNLLLTQQGYELITQAGFVKIRSPLHLVLF
;
A
#
# COMPACT_ATOMS: atom_id res chain seq x y z
N MET A 1 -4.94 24.62 -0.82
CA MET A 1 -6.42 24.72 -0.83
C MET A 1 -6.95 23.55 -1.63
N PHE A 2 -7.59 22.57 -0.99
CA PHE A 2 -8.38 21.56 -1.70
C PHE A 2 -9.84 21.80 -1.32
N VAL A 3 -10.63 22.20 -2.31
CA VAL A 3 -12.07 22.39 -2.17
C VAL A 3 -12.69 21.01 -2.13
N ALA A 4 -13.19 20.60 -0.97
CA ALA A 4 -14.01 19.40 -0.85
C ALA A 4 -15.39 19.72 -1.43
N GLN A 5 -15.75 19.12 -2.56
CA GLN A 5 -17.13 19.10 -3.02
C GLN A 5 -17.93 18.15 -2.13
N THR A 6 -18.67 18.74 -1.19
CA THR A 6 -19.67 18.05 -0.37
C THR A 6 -20.88 17.75 -1.26
N ILE A 7 -21.10 16.49 -1.62
CA ILE A 7 -22.35 16.06 -2.25
C ILE A 7 -23.39 15.94 -1.13
N CYS A 8 -24.15 17.01 -0.90
CA CYS A 8 -25.35 16.98 -0.05
C CYS A 8 -26.55 16.54 -0.90
N ALA A 9 -26.99 15.29 -0.77
CA ALA A 9 -28.27 14.86 -1.33
C ALA A 9 -29.41 15.42 -0.48
N ARG A 10 -30.34 16.13 -1.13
CA ARG A 10 -31.54 16.72 -0.51
C ARG A 10 -32.54 15.60 -0.18
N ARG A 11 -32.51 15.04 1.03
CA ARG A 11 -33.68 14.31 1.55
C ARG A 11 -34.72 15.33 1.99
N LEU A 12 -35.93 15.20 1.44
CA LEU A 12 -37.12 15.91 1.86
C LEU A 12 -37.34 15.66 3.37
N GLY A 13 -37.34 16.71 4.19
CA GLY A 13 -37.64 16.62 5.62
C GLY A 13 -36.77 17.52 6.50
N TRP A 14 -37.38 18.58 7.02
CA TRP A 14 -36.77 19.63 7.83
C TRP A 14 -36.06 19.12 9.10
N SER A 15 -34.91 19.73 9.42
CA SER A 15 -34.25 19.83 10.74
C SER A 15 -33.22 18.78 11.21
N SER A 16 -32.67 17.94 10.32
CA SER A 16 -31.38 17.30 10.63
C SER A 16 -30.51 17.07 9.39
N PHE A 17 -29.47 17.90 9.26
CA PHE A 17 -28.35 17.62 8.37
C PHE A 17 -27.52 16.49 9.00
N ALA A 18 -27.90 15.24 8.76
CA ALA A 18 -26.97 14.12 8.94
C ALA A 18 -25.97 14.14 7.77
N CYS A 19 -24.97 15.04 7.85
CA CYS A 19 -23.78 14.91 7.03
C CYS A 19 -23.10 13.62 7.47
N LEU A 20 -23.12 12.59 6.62
CA LEU A 20 -22.23 11.45 6.75
C LEU A 20 -20.81 12.01 6.69
N THR A 21 -20.25 12.35 7.85
CA THR A 21 -18.85 12.71 7.94
C THR A 21 -18.09 11.47 7.55
N TRP A 22 -17.53 11.48 6.34
CA TRP A 22 -16.52 10.50 5.98
C TRP A 22 -15.42 10.66 7.02
N LYS A 23 -15.40 9.80 8.05
CA LYS A 23 -14.36 9.83 9.08
C LYS A 23 -13.05 9.76 8.33
N GLN A 24 -12.31 10.86 8.34
CA GLN A 24 -11.06 11.01 7.62
C GLN A 24 -10.19 9.79 7.93
N VAL A 25 -9.91 8.98 6.91
CA VAL A 25 -9.08 7.80 7.10
C VAL A 25 -7.67 8.31 7.40
N PRO A 26 -7.09 8.03 8.59
CA PRO A 26 -5.81 8.62 8.98
C PRO A 26 -4.70 8.27 7.97
N ARG A 27 -3.60 9.04 7.95
CA ARG A 27 -2.41 8.64 7.18
C ARG A 27 -1.88 7.26 7.65
N PRO A 28 -1.20 6.47 6.80
CA PRO A 28 -0.80 5.09 7.12
C PRO A 28 -0.09 4.91 8.48
N PRO A 29 0.87 5.78 8.88
CA PRO A 29 1.53 5.65 10.18
C PRO A 29 0.56 5.83 11.36
N LYS A 30 -0.43 6.71 11.21
CA LYS A 30 -1.45 6.96 12.24
C LYS A 30 -2.46 5.82 12.31
N ARG A 31 -2.78 5.14 11.20
CA ARG A 31 -3.64 3.92 11.19
C ARG A 31 -2.99 2.80 11.97
N ARG A 32 -1.70 2.54 11.70
CA ARG A 32 -0.92 1.50 12.38
C ARG A 32 -0.94 1.68 13.90
N LYS A 33 -0.63 2.88 14.39
CA LYS A 33 -0.65 3.19 15.83
C LYS A 33 -2.05 3.00 16.44
N LYS A 34 -3.10 3.43 15.72
CA LYS A 34 -4.48 3.28 16.17
C LYS A 34 -4.92 1.82 16.24
N ALA A 35 -4.49 0.99 15.29
CA ALA A 35 -4.77 -0.43 15.28
C ALA A 35 -4.00 -1.18 16.37
N ALA A 36 -2.70 -0.92 16.49
CA ALA A 36 -1.86 -1.50 17.54
C ALA A 36 -2.36 -1.17 18.97
N GLY A 37 -2.99 -0.01 19.17
CA GLY A 37 -3.56 0.40 20.46
C GLY A 37 -4.96 -0.13 20.76
N ARG A 38 -5.59 -0.90 19.86
CA ARG A 38 -6.95 -1.44 20.05
C ARG A 38 -6.95 -2.95 19.81
N PRO A 39 -7.09 -3.77 20.86
CA PRO A 39 -7.21 -5.21 20.72
C PRO A 39 -8.30 -5.58 19.69
N SER A 40 -8.06 -6.62 18.90
CA SER A 40 -8.99 -7.12 17.88
C SER A 40 -9.33 -6.17 16.73
N SER A 41 -8.60 -5.06 16.57
CA SER A 41 -8.78 -4.20 15.41
C SER A 41 -8.09 -4.77 14.17
N ILE A 42 -8.79 -4.71 13.03
CA ILE A 42 -8.28 -5.16 11.72
C ILE A 42 -8.17 -3.93 10.82
N TYR A 43 -7.08 -3.84 10.07
CA TYR A 43 -6.92 -2.84 9.03
C TYR A 43 -6.03 -3.36 7.90
N TYR A 44 -6.14 -2.72 6.74
CA TYR A 44 -5.33 -3.03 5.57
C TYR A 44 -4.31 -1.92 5.31
N THR A 45 -3.10 -2.30 4.89
CA THR A 45 -2.06 -1.39 4.41
C THR A 45 -1.04 -2.17 3.58
N PHE A 46 0.00 -1.50 3.10
CA PHE A 46 1.08 -2.10 2.33
C PHE A 46 1.92 -3.07 3.18
N ALA A 47 2.15 -4.26 2.64
CA ALA A 47 3.00 -5.29 3.24
C ALA A 47 4.39 -4.80 3.72
N PRO A 48 5.17 -4.03 2.92
CA PRO A 48 6.49 -3.56 3.36
C PRO A 48 6.45 -2.61 4.57
N GLU A 49 5.31 -1.98 4.86
CA GLU A 49 5.16 -1.12 6.03
C GLU A 49 5.03 -1.93 7.33
N ILE A 50 4.42 -3.13 7.28
CA ILE A 50 3.98 -3.88 8.47
C ILE A 50 4.81 -5.10 8.77
N ILE A 51 5.27 -5.83 7.76
CA ILE A 51 6.04 -7.05 7.98
C ILE A 51 7.28 -6.81 8.86
N PRO A 52 8.12 -5.77 8.65
CA PRO A 52 9.28 -5.55 9.51
C PRO A 52 8.92 -5.02 10.91
N GLN A 53 7.64 -4.76 11.21
CA GLN A 53 7.15 -4.23 12.49
C GLN A 53 6.69 -5.36 13.42
N CYS A 54 6.69 -5.07 14.72
CA CYS A 54 6.40 -6.06 15.77
C CYS A 54 5.01 -5.90 16.38
N SER A 55 4.38 -4.74 16.18
CA SER A 55 3.18 -4.35 16.94
C SER A 55 1.87 -4.89 16.37
N ILE A 56 1.90 -5.47 15.17
CA ILE A 56 0.71 -5.96 14.46
C ILE A 56 1.04 -7.29 13.82
N GLN A 57 0.09 -8.22 13.90
CA GLN A 57 0.20 -9.53 13.31
C GLN A 57 -0.31 -9.50 11.85
N PRO A 58 0.54 -9.77 10.85
CA PRO A 58 0.10 -9.92 9.47
C PRO A 58 -0.69 -11.23 9.29
N LEU A 59 -1.84 -11.15 8.61
CA LEU A 59 -2.71 -12.31 8.34
C LEU A 59 -2.44 -12.90 6.95
N PRO A 60 -2.26 -14.23 6.83
CA PRO A 60 -2.28 -14.92 5.55
C PRO A 60 -3.63 -14.80 4.85
N LEU A 61 -3.61 -14.56 3.54
CA LEU A 61 -4.82 -14.41 2.72
C LEU A 61 -4.85 -15.45 1.61
N GLY A 62 -6.03 -15.89 1.21
CA GLY A 62 -6.24 -16.88 0.16
C GLY A 62 -7.40 -16.53 -0.74
N HIS A 63 -7.32 -16.92 -2.02
CA HIS A 63 -8.46 -16.83 -2.94
C HIS A 63 -9.52 -17.89 -2.65
N LYS A 64 -9.10 -19.03 -2.08
CA LYS A 64 -9.94 -20.18 -1.72
C LYS A 64 -9.77 -20.52 -0.25
N GLN A 65 -10.80 -21.07 0.35
CA GLN A 65 -10.74 -21.57 1.71
C GLN A 65 -9.65 -22.64 1.84
N GLY A 66 -8.86 -22.57 2.93
CA GLY A 66 -7.75 -23.49 3.17
C GLY A 66 -6.47 -23.21 2.37
N GLN A 67 -6.50 -22.34 1.35
CA GLN A 67 -5.34 -22.00 0.52
C GLN A 67 -4.80 -20.61 0.87
N PHE A 68 -4.17 -20.50 2.04
CA PHE A 68 -3.64 -19.23 2.53
C PHE A 68 -2.18 -19.02 2.15
N VAL A 69 -1.90 -17.84 1.60
CA VAL A 69 -0.56 -17.38 1.28
C VAL A 69 -0.17 -16.32 2.31
N ALA A 70 0.94 -16.55 3.02
CA ALA A 70 1.46 -15.60 3.99
C ALA A 70 2.27 -14.50 3.26
N PRO A 71 2.08 -13.22 3.63
CA PRO A 71 2.84 -12.11 3.03
C PRO A 71 4.30 -12.04 3.55
N TYR A 72 4.68 -12.89 4.51
CA TYR A 72 6.01 -12.96 5.12
C TYR A 72 6.66 -14.35 4.94
N GLN A 73 7.99 -14.41 5.03
CA GLN A 73 8.74 -15.67 5.00
C GLN A 73 8.48 -16.47 6.29
N LYS A 74 8.21 -17.77 6.17
CA LYS A 74 8.10 -18.65 7.34
C LYS A 74 9.49 -18.84 7.98
N THR A 75 9.62 -18.89 9.30
CA THR A 75 8.59 -18.84 10.37
C THR A 75 8.28 -17.40 10.81
N LEU A 76 7.03 -17.12 11.21
CA LEU A 76 6.64 -15.83 11.78
C LEU A 76 7.45 -15.57 13.06
N VAL A 77 8.24 -14.51 13.06
CA VAL A 77 8.99 -14.03 14.22
C VAL A 77 8.00 -13.50 15.25
N LEU A 78 8.08 -14.03 16.47
CA LEU A 78 7.21 -13.66 17.57
C LEU A 78 7.70 -12.36 18.24
N PRO A 79 6.81 -11.59 18.90
CA PRO A 79 7.15 -10.29 19.49
C PRO A 79 8.36 -10.32 20.44
N TYR A 80 8.61 -11.41 21.15
CA TYR A 80 9.73 -11.54 22.10
C TYR A 80 11.10 -11.71 21.41
N GLU A 81 11.16 -12.09 20.14
CA GLU A 81 12.41 -12.20 19.38
C GLU A 81 12.85 -10.86 18.78
N PHE A 82 12.03 -9.82 18.92
CA PHE A 82 12.36 -8.47 18.48
C PHE A 82 13.15 -7.69 19.54
N PRO A 83 14.06 -6.77 19.13
CA PRO A 83 14.35 -6.38 17.75
C PRO A 83 15.37 -7.28 17.03
N GLY A 84 15.90 -8.31 17.70
CA GLY A 84 17.01 -9.15 17.21
C GLY A 84 16.71 -9.94 15.93
N LYS A 85 15.46 -10.37 15.73
CA LYS A 85 14.97 -10.93 14.45
C LYS A 85 13.78 -10.11 13.96
N ARG A 86 13.66 -9.97 12.63
CA ARG A 86 12.51 -9.31 11.99
C ARG A 86 11.92 -10.21 10.92
N ASN A 87 10.60 -10.14 10.75
CA ASN A 87 9.95 -10.80 9.63
C ASN A 87 10.43 -10.19 8.31
N LYS A 88 10.60 -11.05 7.30
CA LYS A 88 10.97 -10.65 5.94
C LYS A 88 9.79 -10.85 5.01
N LEU A 89 9.66 -10.00 4.01
CA LEU A 89 8.63 -10.12 2.96
C LEU A 89 8.78 -11.43 2.19
N ASN A 90 7.64 -12.06 1.89
CA ASN A 90 7.57 -13.17 0.96
C ASN A 90 7.42 -12.65 -0.47
N ILE A 91 8.53 -12.19 -1.07
CA ILE A 91 8.55 -11.64 -2.44
C ILE A 91 7.95 -12.64 -3.46
N LYS A 92 8.12 -13.95 -3.24
CA LYS A 92 7.55 -15.00 -4.08
C LYS A 92 6.03 -15.10 -3.99
N ALA A 93 5.42 -14.71 -2.87
CA ALA A 93 3.97 -14.65 -2.71
C ALA A 93 3.36 -13.49 -3.50
N PHE A 94 4.06 -12.36 -3.60
CA PHE A 94 3.61 -11.20 -4.37
C PHE A 94 3.87 -11.31 -5.87
N GLN A 95 4.08 -12.52 -6.38
CA GLN A 95 4.03 -12.75 -7.82
C GLN A 95 2.56 -12.66 -8.29
N PRO A 96 2.30 -12.16 -9.51
CA PRO A 96 0.95 -12.03 -10.05
C PRO A 96 0.14 -13.33 -9.88
N GLY A 97 -1.10 -13.21 -9.38
CA GLY A 97 -2.04 -14.32 -9.21
C GLY A 97 -1.84 -15.20 -7.98
N LYS A 98 -0.83 -14.96 -7.14
CA LYS A 98 -0.61 -15.74 -5.90
C LYS A 98 -1.20 -15.08 -4.65
N TYR A 99 -0.96 -13.78 -4.47
CA TYR A 99 -1.48 -13.06 -3.31
C TYR A 99 -2.79 -12.33 -3.68
N PRO A 100 -3.87 -12.45 -2.89
CA PRO A 100 -5.19 -11.94 -3.30
C PRO A 100 -5.31 -10.41 -3.43
N ILE A 101 -4.51 -9.65 -2.69
CA ILE A 101 -4.58 -8.19 -2.67
C ILE A 101 -3.25 -7.63 -3.15
N MET A 102 -3.22 -7.25 -4.42
CA MET A 102 -2.06 -6.63 -5.08
C MET A 102 -2.47 -5.26 -5.60
N CYS A 103 -1.67 -4.24 -5.29
CA CYS A 103 -1.88 -2.88 -5.77
C CYS A 103 -0.75 -2.47 -6.70
N ASN A 104 -1.07 -2.01 -7.91
CA ASN A 104 -0.10 -1.48 -8.85
C ASN A 104 0.29 -0.06 -8.42
N LEU A 105 1.59 0.23 -8.45
CA LEU A 105 2.10 1.59 -8.29
C LEU A 105 2.35 2.17 -9.67
N PHE A 106 1.83 3.37 -9.91
CA PHE A 106 1.97 4.09 -11.17
C PHE A 106 2.76 5.37 -10.95
N VAL A 107 3.59 5.72 -11.95
CA VAL A 107 4.17 7.06 -12.05
C VAL A 107 3.37 7.81 -13.11
N VAL A 108 2.81 8.95 -12.73
CA VAL A 108 2.04 9.83 -13.62
C VAL A 108 2.88 11.05 -13.94
N VAL A 109 3.11 11.30 -15.23
CA VAL A 109 3.91 12.43 -15.72
C VAL A 109 3.00 13.37 -16.51
N LYS A 110 3.00 14.65 -16.13
CA LYS A 110 2.23 15.69 -16.81
C LYS A 110 2.94 16.16 -18.07
N GLN A 111 2.27 16.14 -19.22
CA GLN A 111 2.81 16.61 -20.49
C GLN A 111 2.70 18.14 -20.65
N ILE A 112 3.80 18.88 -20.45
CA ILE A 112 3.82 20.36 -20.62
C ILE A 112 5.02 20.82 -21.49
N GLY A 113 5.84 19.91 -22.01
CA GLY A 113 7.01 20.25 -22.84
C GLY A 113 8.12 21.00 -22.09
N GLN A 114 8.07 21.08 -20.77
CA GLN A 114 9.00 21.83 -19.93
C GLN A 114 10.09 20.94 -19.32
N ILE A 115 11.16 21.56 -18.80
CA ILE A 115 12.24 20.91 -18.03
C ILE A 115 11.69 19.95 -16.96
N LYS A 116 10.57 20.28 -16.33
CA LYS A 116 9.90 19.43 -15.32
C LYS A 116 9.43 18.08 -15.88
N GLN A 117 8.99 18.04 -17.14
CA GLN A 117 8.62 16.79 -17.82
C GLN A 117 9.88 15.96 -18.08
N GLN A 118 10.95 16.57 -18.59
CA GLN A 118 12.21 15.88 -18.85
C GLN A 118 12.80 15.28 -17.57
N ALA A 119 12.80 16.02 -16.46
CA ALA A 119 13.24 15.53 -15.16
C ALA A 119 12.40 14.34 -14.68
N SER A 120 11.08 14.38 -14.88
CA SER A 120 10.17 13.29 -14.50
C SER A 120 10.40 12.04 -15.35
N VAL A 121 10.60 12.20 -16.65
CA VAL A 121 10.94 11.10 -17.57
C VAL A 121 12.30 10.50 -17.23
N ALA A 122 13.31 11.34 -16.95
CA ALA A 122 14.62 10.89 -16.51
C ALA A 122 14.54 10.08 -15.21
N PHE A 123 13.71 10.52 -14.25
CA PHE A 123 13.47 9.78 -13.01
C PHE A 123 12.79 8.43 -13.26
N VAL A 124 11.79 8.37 -14.14
CA VAL A 124 11.17 7.08 -14.52
C VAL A 124 12.18 6.15 -15.18
N ASN A 125 13.01 6.68 -16.09
CA ASN A 125 14.07 5.90 -16.72
C ASN A 125 15.09 5.38 -15.71
N LEU A 126 15.44 6.18 -14.69
CA LEU A 126 16.29 5.75 -13.58
C LEU A 126 15.67 4.55 -12.82
N LEU A 127 14.37 4.60 -12.53
CA LEU A 127 13.67 3.49 -11.86
C LEU A 127 13.62 2.21 -12.71
N LEU A 128 13.74 2.32 -14.04
CA LEU A 128 13.78 1.20 -14.97
C LEU A 128 15.17 0.55 -15.10
N THR A 129 16.23 1.21 -14.62
CA THR A 129 17.58 0.65 -14.61
C THR A 129 17.70 -0.51 -13.63
N GLN A 130 18.79 -1.29 -13.73
CA GLN A 130 19.07 -2.36 -12.77
C GLN A 130 19.22 -1.85 -11.33
N GLN A 131 19.90 -0.70 -11.15
CA GLN A 131 20.02 -0.05 -9.83
C GLN A 131 18.65 0.37 -9.29
N GLY A 132 17.81 0.97 -10.15
CA GLY A 132 16.43 1.30 -9.79
C GLY A 132 15.62 0.08 -9.36
N TYR A 133 15.76 -1.03 -10.08
CA TYR A 133 15.11 -2.30 -9.76
C TYR A 133 15.55 -2.86 -8.39
N GLU A 134 16.85 -2.80 -8.09
CA GLU A 134 17.38 -3.23 -6.79
C GLU A 134 16.79 -2.40 -5.65
N LEU A 135 16.72 -1.07 -5.80
CA LEU A 135 16.11 -0.19 -4.81
C LEU A 135 14.61 -0.45 -4.61
N ILE A 136 13.86 -0.66 -5.69
CA ILE A 136 12.42 -1.00 -5.64
C ILE A 136 12.21 -2.32 -4.90
N THR A 137 13.06 -3.32 -5.18
CA THR A 137 13.01 -4.63 -4.53
C THR A 137 13.38 -4.55 -3.05
N GLN A 138 14.41 -3.77 -2.70
CA GLN A 138 14.80 -3.50 -1.31
C GLN A 138 13.70 -2.79 -0.53
N ALA A 139 12.95 -1.89 -1.18
CA ALA A 139 11.77 -1.25 -0.61
C ALA A 139 10.56 -2.20 -0.46
N GLY A 140 10.67 -3.44 -0.95
CA GLY A 140 9.67 -4.49 -0.76
C GLY A 140 8.57 -4.53 -1.82
N PHE A 141 8.80 -3.93 -2.99
CA PHE A 141 7.90 -4.00 -4.14
C PHE A 141 8.34 -5.08 -5.14
N VAL A 142 7.38 -5.60 -5.91
CA VAL A 142 7.64 -6.61 -6.94
C VAL A 142 7.35 -6.02 -8.31
N LYS A 143 8.27 -6.24 -9.27
CA LYS A 143 8.06 -5.87 -10.66
C LYS A 143 6.93 -6.71 -11.26
N ILE A 144 5.93 -6.05 -11.81
CA ILE A 144 4.93 -6.69 -12.66
C ILE A 144 5.56 -6.81 -14.05
N ARG A 145 5.43 -7.98 -14.70
CA ARG A 145 6.05 -8.29 -16.00
C ARG A 145 5.49 -7.51 -17.19
N SER A 146 4.58 -6.57 -16.96
CA SER A 146 4.16 -5.63 -17.99
C SER A 146 5.26 -4.59 -18.19
N PRO A 147 5.52 -4.10 -19.41
CA PRO A 147 6.23 -2.83 -19.54
C PRO A 147 5.53 -1.84 -18.62
N LEU A 148 6.28 -1.09 -17.80
CA LEU A 148 5.70 0.00 -17.02
C LEU A 148 4.97 0.89 -18.01
N HIS A 149 3.64 0.75 -18.08
CA HIS A 149 2.81 1.62 -18.88
C HIS A 149 2.88 2.95 -18.16
N LEU A 150 3.80 3.79 -18.61
CA LEU A 150 3.74 5.23 -18.43
C LEU A 150 2.38 5.65 -18.98
N VAL A 151 1.42 5.84 -18.08
CA VAL A 151 0.17 6.47 -18.44
C VAL A 151 0.47 7.96 -18.49
N LEU A 152 0.74 8.44 -19.70
CA LEU A 152 0.97 9.84 -19.97
C LEU A 152 -0.40 10.51 -20.09
N PHE A 153 -0.62 11.57 -19.30
CA PHE A 153 -1.79 12.44 -19.37
C PHE A 153 -1.34 13.89 -19.61
#